data_AF-A0A814YM62-F1
#
_entry.id   AF-A0A814YM62-F1
#
_cell.length_a   1.000
_cell.length_b   1.000
_cell.length_c   1.000
_cell.angle_alpha   90.00
_cell.angle_beta   90.00
_cell.angle_gamma   90.00
#
_symmetry.space_group_name_H-M   'P 1'
#
loop_
_entity.id
_entity.type
_entity.pdbx_description
1 polymer ?
#
loop_
_entity_poly.entity_id
_entity_poly.type
_entity_poly.pdbx_seq_one_letter_code
_entity_poly.pdbx_strand_id
1 'polypeptide(L)'
;MFQHITLYHQNEPNFSITCDLHNACGVLYRTYSAYKAHVYRQHISELHLKNKPNDNRQQENINSSTVNSEVINNGDDTFYSVYGTFEENPVDDDLDANFCNTGSFFPSTNVDESVSELLSIIKRSYLLFILELREEYLLPQGVTNIISTYIVTLLRHLEILLNKKATAPYTNSYQSSTSALPKRNQKVIEIHQLNETLNDLSDTIEAVSKNNYQFMKNCEKYFGLISPEQVVLSSPGESVELGYFIPIDRTISSMLKSQPLLIEILENIHQQRITVDNDPDLMFSVRDGMYGSRFDEESLLIQLYLDDIGLTNPLGAKRDRHKMTMIYFSLEDMPDKYRSKLDFIQLVAVCESKQLKVNFSNKNGICTELATELQRLVLIVSMETISFYIISHFFFENNDKAQRFFAPIVENLNKLQLNGISINGVHLTFSFSTVVADNLASHFIGAFQSCFNGGYFCRRCYITYPEKNLPISLEKIQTRSMTDHDSLVDEITNDPTGTPLKGVMGPSPLRELIGFHATTSLPRDLMHDYLEGICPMIIMSLLKQASALRILTYSENVFAIFNPIPTDFLA
;
A
#
# COMPACT_ATOMS: atom_id res chain seq x y z
N MET A 1 -2.73 34.48 6.21
CA MET A 1 -3.85 35.04 5.42
C MET A 1 -4.46 33.99 4.51
N PHE A 2 -3.71 33.38 3.57
CA PHE A 2 -4.26 32.35 2.66
C PHE A 2 -4.92 31.17 3.39
N GLN A 3 -4.24 30.52 4.33
CA GLN A 3 -4.85 29.42 5.10
C GLN A 3 -6.15 29.83 5.80
N HIS A 4 -6.21 31.02 6.41
CA HIS A 4 -7.41 31.50 7.08
C HIS A 4 -8.57 31.71 6.09
N ILE A 5 -8.31 32.30 4.93
CA ILE A 5 -9.35 32.53 3.92
C ILE A 5 -9.82 31.19 3.33
N THR A 6 -8.90 30.28 3.02
CA THR A 6 -9.22 28.92 2.57
C THR A 6 -10.11 28.20 3.57
N LEU A 7 -9.77 28.24 4.87
CA LEU A 7 -10.46 27.47 5.88
C LEU A 7 -11.82 28.06 6.28
N TYR A 8 -11.96 29.39 6.28
CA TYR A 8 -13.12 30.04 6.91
C TYR A 8 -14.01 30.84 5.95
N HIS A 9 -13.48 31.33 4.83
CA HIS A 9 -14.19 32.33 4.01
C HIS A 9 -14.36 31.95 2.53
N GLN A 10 -13.68 30.90 2.04
CA GLN A 10 -13.67 30.56 0.60
C GLN A 10 -15.07 30.25 0.02
N ASN A 11 -16.00 29.78 0.86
CA ASN A 11 -17.35 29.37 0.46
C ASN A 11 -18.44 30.37 0.89
N GLU A 12 -18.07 31.57 1.33
CA GLU A 12 -19.07 32.58 1.67
C GLU A 12 -19.83 33.04 0.40
N PRO A 13 -21.17 33.08 0.43
CA PRO A 13 -21.99 33.35 -0.76
C PRO A 13 -21.76 34.74 -1.37
N ASN A 14 -21.15 35.67 -0.62
CA ASN A 14 -20.78 37.02 -1.08
C ASN A 14 -19.29 37.32 -0.84
N PHE A 15 -18.42 36.32 -1.04
CA PHE A 15 -16.98 36.50 -0.87
C PHE A 15 -16.45 37.66 -1.73
N SER A 16 -15.78 38.62 -1.09
CA SER A 16 -15.09 39.70 -1.79
C SER A 16 -13.81 40.07 -1.05
N ILE A 17 -12.71 40.19 -1.78
CA ILE A 17 -11.40 40.49 -1.20
C ILE A 17 -10.61 41.41 -2.12
N THR A 18 -9.97 42.43 -1.56
CA THR A 18 -9.14 43.38 -2.31
C THR A 18 -7.67 43.08 -2.06
N CYS A 19 -6.85 43.07 -3.11
CA CYS A 19 -5.41 42.88 -2.96
C CYS A 19 -4.75 44.13 -2.36
N ASP A 20 -4.18 43.96 -1.17
CA ASP A 20 -3.53 45.00 -0.36
C ASP A 20 -2.01 44.77 -0.20
N LEU A 21 -1.44 43.80 -0.92
CA LEU A 21 -0.01 43.45 -0.81
C LEU A 21 0.93 44.58 -1.28
N HIS A 22 0.48 45.39 -2.23
CA HIS A 22 1.17 46.58 -2.70
C HIS A 22 0.17 47.74 -2.84
N ASN A 23 0.51 48.94 -2.35
CA ASN A 23 -0.38 50.11 -2.28
C ASN A 23 -0.97 50.55 -3.65
N ALA A 24 -0.39 50.10 -4.76
CA ALA A 24 -0.85 50.38 -6.11
C ALA A 24 -1.69 49.25 -6.75
N CYS A 25 -1.89 48.12 -6.07
CA CYS A 25 -2.63 46.99 -6.65
C CYS A 25 -4.14 47.18 -6.53
N GLY A 26 -4.71 47.08 -5.32
CA GLY A 26 -6.10 47.47 -5.04
C GLY A 26 -7.18 46.70 -5.82
N VAL A 27 -6.84 45.60 -6.51
CA VAL A 27 -7.79 44.86 -7.35
C VAL A 27 -8.73 44.03 -6.49
N LEU A 28 -10.04 44.16 -6.72
CA LEU A 28 -11.10 43.41 -6.05
C LEU A 28 -11.37 42.08 -6.76
N TYR A 29 -11.48 41.01 -5.98
CA TYR A 29 -11.83 39.67 -6.44
C TYR A 29 -13.09 39.18 -5.73
N ARG A 30 -14.00 38.56 -6.50
CA ARG A 30 -15.24 37.94 -5.98
C ARG A 30 -15.10 36.43 -5.75
N THR A 31 -13.96 35.84 -6.08
CA THR A 31 -13.63 34.44 -5.78
C THR A 31 -12.22 34.32 -5.24
N TYR A 32 -12.03 33.43 -4.28
CA TYR A 32 -10.74 33.22 -3.65
C TYR A 32 -9.69 32.67 -4.64
N SER A 33 -10.09 31.79 -5.55
CA SER A 33 -9.21 31.23 -6.58
C SER A 33 -8.61 32.30 -7.49
N ALA A 34 -9.40 33.31 -7.87
CA ALA A 34 -8.93 34.42 -8.68
C ALA A 34 -7.96 35.34 -7.91
N TYR A 35 -8.25 35.62 -6.64
CA TYR A 35 -7.35 36.36 -5.75
C TYR A 35 -6.01 35.63 -5.57
N LYS A 36 -6.03 34.33 -5.25
CA LYS A 36 -4.84 33.50 -5.09
C LYS A 36 -3.99 33.52 -6.37
N ALA A 37 -4.60 33.27 -7.54
CA ALA A 37 -3.88 33.29 -8.82
C ALA A 37 -3.24 34.64 -9.13
N HIS A 38 -3.90 35.76 -8.79
CA HIS A 38 -3.33 37.09 -8.96
C HIS A 38 -2.10 37.30 -8.07
N VAL A 39 -2.19 36.98 -6.78
CA VAL A 39 -1.06 37.16 -5.84
C VAL A 39 0.16 36.34 -6.27
N TYR A 40 -0.02 35.08 -6.66
CA TYR A 40 1.08 34.24 -7.12
C TYR A 40 1.70 34.73 -8.44
N ARG A 41 0.94 35.43 -9.30
CA ARG A 41 1.47 35.92 -10.58
C ARG A 41 2.14 37.28 -10.47
N GLN A 42 1.64 38.16 -9.60
CA GLN A 42 2.04 39.57 -9.57
C GLN A 42 2.82 39.95 -8.31
N HIS A 43 2.71 39.16 -7.22
CA HIS A 43 3.24 39.51 -5.90
C HIS A 43 4.01 38.35 -5.22
N ILE A 44 4.44 37.33 -5.98
CA ILE A 44 5.16 36.17 -5.42
C ILE A 44 6.46 36.56 -4.72
N SER A 45 7.15 37.59 -5.24
CA SER A 45 8.36 38.16 -4.63
C SER A 45 8.10 38.79 -3.25
N GLU A 46 6.91 39.36 -3.02
CA GLU A 46 6.54 40.01 -1.76
C GLU A 46 6.12 38.99 -0.69
N LEU A 47 5.60 37.83 -1.09
CA LEU A 47 5.33 36.71 -0.19
C LEU A 47 6.61 36.11 0.41
N HIS A 48 7.71 36.14 -0.35
CA HIS A 48 9.01 35.65 0.12
C HIS A 48 9.77 36.65 1.01
N LEU A 49 9.39 37.93 1.02
CA LEU A 49 10.02 38.97 1.84
C LEU A 49 9.44 39.08 3.25
N LYS A 50 8.19 38.65 3.48
CA LYS A 50 7.52 38.73 4.80
C LYS A 50 7.92 37.64 5.82
N ASN A 51 8.76 36.67 5.44
CA ASN A 51 9.20 35.58 6.33
C ASN A 51 10.53 35.84 7.07
N LYS A 52 11.01 37.09 7.16
CA LYS A 52 12.06 37.47 8.13
C LYS A 52 11.44 38.14 9.37
N PRO A 53 11.72 37.68 10.59
CA PRO A 53 11.21 38.32 11.80
C PRO A 53 12.09 39.52 12.17
N ASN A 54 11.52 40.72 12.19
CA ASN A 54 11.41 41.55 13.41
C ASN A 54 11.10 43.03 13.14
N ASP A 55 10.30 43.54 14.08
CA ASP A 55 10.28 44.87 14.69
C ASP A 55 9.76 46.11 13.94
N ASN A 56 8.81 46.71 14.66
CA ASN A 56 8.40 48.12 14.75
C ASN A 56 7.13 48.60 14.07
N ARG A 57 6.35 49.26 14.92
CA ARG A 57 5.02 49.86 14.74
C ARG A 57 5.09 51.23 14.04
N GLN A 58 3.89 51.69 13.64
CA GLN A 58 3.49 53.06 13.23
C GLN A 58 3.85 53.40 11.77
N GLN A 59 3.03 54.04 10.93
CA GLN A 59 1.91 54.96 11.12
C GLN A 59 1.17 55.14 9.77
N GLU A 60 -0.17 55.19 9.83
CA GLU A 60 -1.10 56.09 9.13
C GLU A 60 -0.96 56.62 7.67
N ASN A 61 -2.12 56.60 7.00
CA ASN A 61 -2.76 57.65 6.15
C ASN A 61 -3.06 57.38 4.65
N ILE A 62 -4.37 57.16 4.39
CA ILE A 62 -5.28 57.85 3.44
C ILE A 62 -4.79 58.14 2.00
N ASN A 63 -5.39 57.50 0.97
CA ASN A 63 -6.23 58.18 -0.04
C ASN A 63 -6.85 57.25 -1.09
N SER A 64 -8.07 57.64 -1.47
CA SER A 64 -9.02 57.11 -2.46
C SER A 64 -8.49 56.92 -3.89
N SER A 65 -9.00 55.92 -4.62
CA SER A 65 -10.03 56.09 -5.68
C SER A 65 -10.13 54.85 -6.60
N THR A 66 -11.31 54.23 -6.63
CA THR A 66 -12.06 53.63 -7.77
C THR A 66 -11.34 53.42 -9.11
N VAL A 67 -11.50 52.22 -9.72
CA VAL A 67 -12.39 51.95 -10.88
C VAL A 67 -12.55 50.43 -11.08
N ASN A 68 -13.82 50.00 -11.20
CA ASN A 68 -14.29 48.65 -11.48
C ASN A 68 -14.01 48.20 -12.92
N SER A 69 -13.92 46.88 -13.15
CA SER A 69 -14.46 46.23 -14.35
C SER A 69 -14.79 44.77 -14.05
N GLU A 70 -16.09 44.49 -13.97
CA GLU A 70 -16.67 43.14 -13.89
C GLU A 70 -16.89 42.58 -15.29
N VAL A 71 -16.74 41.25 -15.46
CA VAL A 71 -17.28 40.51 -16.60
C VAL A 71 -18.06 39.31 -16.07
N ILE A 72 -19.33 39.28 -16.45
CA ILE A 72 -20.37 38.29 -16.15
C ILE A 72 -20.31 37.18 -17.22
N ASN A 73 -20.60 35.93 -16.85
CA ASN A 73 -21.06 34.92 -17.82
C ASN A 73 -22.24 34.13 -17.23
N ASN A 74 -23.36 34.15 -17.97
CA ASN A 74 -24.57 33.36 -17.77
C ASN A 74 -24.60 32.19 -18.76
N GLY A 75 -25.24 31.08 -18.40
CA GLY A 75 -25.75 30.09 -19.35
C GLY A 75 -25.92 28.68 -18.77
N ASP A 76 -27.14 28.38 -18.32
CA ASP A 76 -27.67 27.05 -18.00
C ASP A 76 -27.67 26.11 -19.23
N ASP A 77 -27.52 24.80 -19.01
CA ASP A 77 -28.52 23.82 -19.48
C ASP A 77 -28.35 22.44 -18.81
N THR A 78 -29.46 21.93 -18.30
CA THR A 78 -29.66 20.70 -17.53
C THR A 78 -29.66 19.42 -18.38
N PHE A 79 -29.05 18.33 -17.87
CA PHE A 79 -29.48 16.96 -18.23
C PHE A 79 -29.28 15.96 -17.08
N TYR A 80 -30.31 15.17 -16.81
CA TYR A 80 -30.41 14.14 -15.76
C TYR A 80 -29.40 13.00 -15.94
N SER A 81 -28.71 12.60 -14.87
CA SER A 81 -28.23 11.21 -14.73
C SER A 81 -28.21 10.76 -13.27
N VAL A 82 -28.79 9.57 -13.07
CA VAL A 82 -28.85 8.80 -11.84
C VAL A 82 -27.57 7.99 -11.74
N TYR A 83 -26.68 8.29 -10.79
CA TYR A 83 -25.73 7.34 -10.20
C TYR A 83 -25.42 7.77 -8.76
N GLY A 84 -25.30 6.77 -7.90
CA GLY A 84 -25.22 6.89 -6.44
C GLY A 84 -24.00 7.64 -5.94
N THR A 85 -24.18 8.15 -4.73
CA THR A 85 -23.17 8.73 -3.84
C THR A 85 -21.90 7.88 -3.80
N PHE A 86 -20.85 8.37 -4.45
CA PHE A 86 -19.48 8.04 -4.10
C PHE A 86 -19.14 8.86 -2.86
N GLU A 87 -18.73 8.19 -1.78
CA GLU A 87 -18.04 8.83 -0.68
C GLU A 87 -16.72 9.39 -1.23
N GLU A 88 -16.60 10.71 -1.22
CA GLU A 88 -15.35 11.40 -1.52
C GLU A 88 -14.34 11.06 -0.42
N ASN A 89 -13.38 10.19 -0.72
CA ASN A 89 -12.13 10.16 0.03
C ASN A 89 -11.46 11.54 -0.10
N PRO A 90 -10.88 12.09 0.98
CA PRO A 90 -10.22 13.38 0.91
C PRO A 90 -9.05 13.27 -0.06
N VAL A 91 -9.14 14.02 -1.15
CA VAL A 91 -8.05 14.24 -2.09
C VAL A 91 -6.92 14.91 -1.31
N ASP A 92 -5.79 14.20 -1.22
CA ASP A 92 -4.53 14.75 -0.74
C ASP A 92 -4.10 15.87 -1.72
N ASP A 93 -4.49 17.10 -1.40
CA ASP A 93 -4.29 18.33 -2.19
C ASP A 93 -2.81 18.77 -2.30
N ASP A 94 -1.85 17.88 -1.98
CA ASP A 94 -0.41 18.13 -2.01
C ASP A 94 0.28 17.63 -3.31
N LEU A 95 -0.46 17.02 -4.24
CA LEU A 95 0.11 16.52 -5.51
C LEU A 95 0.12 17.54 -6.68
N ASP A 96 -0.61 18.65 -6.58
CA ASP A 96 -0.73 19.63 -7.67
C ASP A 96 0.43 20.64 -7.77
N ALA A 97 1.42 20.57 -6.87
CA ALA A 97 2.56 21.50 -6.85
C ALA A 97 3.81 21.04 -7.65
N ASN A 98 3.81 19.85 -8.24
CA ASN A 98 4.95 19.33 -9.02
C ASN A 98 4.80 19.45 -10.54
N PHE A 99 3.80 20.18 -11.02
CA PHE A 99 3.74 20.55 -12.44
C PHE A 99 4.85 21.57 -12.74
N CYS A 100 5.93 21.07 -13.37
CA CYS A 100 7.12 21.80 -13.81
C CYS A 100 8.17 22.16 -12.73
N ASN A 101 8.87 21.16 -12.16
CA ASN A 101 10.27 21.38 -11.80
C ASN A 101 11.11 20.09 -11.76
N THR A 102 11.29 19.45 -12.92
CA THR A 102 12.50 18.64 -13.12
C THR A 102 13.65 19.59 -13.44
N GLY A 103 14.38 19.99 -12.40
CA GLY A 103 15.64 20.72 -12.55
C GLY A 103 16.54 19.98 -13.53
N SER A 104 16.75 20.58 -14.70
CA SER A 104 17.58 20.04 -15.77
C SER A 104 19.05 20.18 -15.38
N PHE A 105 19.61 19.12 -14.81
CA PHE A 105 21.05 18.97 -14.71
C PHE A 105 21.54 18.40 -16.03
N PHE A 106 22.12 19.23 -16.90
CA PHE A 106 22.84 18.79 -18.10
C PHE A 106 24.34 18.75 -17.77
N PRO A 107 24.97 17.57 -17.59
CA PRO A 107 26.42 17.48 -17.61
C PRO A 107 26.87 17.69 -19.06
N SER A 108 27.66 18.73 -19.31
CA SER A 108 28.29 18.97 -20.60
C SER A 108 29.46 18.00 -20.78
N THR A 109 29.33 16.96 -21.64
CA THR A 109 30.46 16.35 -22.37
C THR A 109 29.99 15.33 -23.44
N ASN A 110 30.72 15.29 -24.56
CA ASN A 110 30.63 14.39 -25.75
C ASN A 110 29.25 14.21 -26.43
N VAL A 111 29.19 14.65 -27.70
CA VAL A 111 27.94 14.80 -28.48
C VAL A 111 27.16 13.49 -28.65
N ASP A 112 27.83 12.36 -28.86
CA ASP A 112 27.15 11.06 -29.04
C ASP A 112 26.73 10.38 -27.72
N GLU A 113 27.43 10.63 -26.62
CA GLU A 113 27.00 10.17 -25.28
C GLU A 113 25.74 10.93 -24.82
N SER A 114 25.60 12.20 -25.21
CA SER A 114 24.50 13.07 -24.77
C SER A 114 23.12 12.75 -25.36
N VAL A 115 23.03 12.29 -26.61
CA VAL A 115 21.73 12.02 -27.28
C VAL A 115 21.12 10.72 -26.76
N SER A 116 21.93 9.67 -26.59
CA SER A 116 21.49 8.40 -26.05
C SER A 116 20.98 8.54 -24.60
N GLU A 117 21.66 9.37 -23.80
CA GLU A 117 21.21 9.72 -22.45
C GLU A 117 19.86 10.45 -22.47
N LEU A 118 19.68 11.44 -23.35
CA LEU A 118 18.41 12.14 -23.50
C LEU A 118 17.27 11.22 -23.95
N LEU A 119 17.51 10.32 -24.89
CA LEU A 119 16.53 9.31 -25.30
C LEU A 119 16.18 8.38 -24.14
N SER A 120 17.13 8.07 -23.25
CA SER A 120 16.85 7.28 -22.04
C SER A 120 15.98 8.03 -21.02
N ILE A 121 16.18 9.34 -20.87
CA ILE A 121 15.34 10.20 -20.02
C ILE A 121 13.92 10.25 -20.58
N ILE A 122 13.77 10.46 -21.88
CA ILE A 122 12.48 10.46 -22.56
C ILE A 122 11.77 9.10 -22.40
N LYS A 123 12.49 7.99 -22.59
CA LYS A 123 11.97 6.63 -22.36
C LYS A 123 11.42 6.49 -20.94
N ARG A 124 12.18 6.94 -19.94
CA ARG A 124 11.78 6.90 -18.54
C ARG A 124 10.55 7.77 -18.27
N SER A 125 10.50 8.99 -18.77
CA SER A 125 9.36 9.90 -18.61
C SER A 125 8.09 9.36 -19.27
N TYR A 126 8.22 8.83 -20.49
CA TYR A 126 7.09 8.24 -21.19
C TYR A 126 6.59 6.96 -20.52
N LEU A 127 7.51 6.14 -20.01
CA LEU A 127 7.16 4.95 -19.24
C LEU A 127 6.40 5.31 -17.95
N LEU A 128 6.82 6.36 -17.25
CA LEU A 128 6.13 6.87 -16.05
C LEU A 128 4.71 7.33 -16.42
N PHE A 129 4.57 8.10 -17.50
CA PHE A 129 3.27 8.55 -17.99
C PHE A 129 2.33 7.35 -18.27
N ILE A 130 2.81 6.30 -18.94
CA ILE A 130 1.99 5.11 -19.17
C ILE A 130 1.69 4.36 -17.87
N LEU A 131 2.62 4.33 -16.92
CA LEU A 131 2.42 3.69 -15.63
C LEU A 131 1.32 4.41 -14.83
N GLU A 132 1.37 5.74 -14.76
CA GLU A 132 0.32 6.56 -14.13
C GLU A 132 -1.05 6.33 -14.78
N LEU A 133 -1.13 6.34 -16.11
CA LEU A 133 -2.38 6.04 -16.83
C LEU A 133 -2.96 4.66 -16.46
N ARG A 134 -2.11 3.66 -16.23
CA ARG A 134 -2.54 2.29 -15.94
C ARG A 134 -2.89 2.08 -14.48
N GLU A 135 -2.05 2.56 -13.57
CA GLU A 135 -2.11 2.19 -12.16
C GLU A 135 -2.87 3.23 -11.32
N GLU A 136 -2.77 4.52 -11.66
CA GLU A 136 -3.51 5.60 -10.98
C GLU A 136 -4.89 5.82 -11.61
N TYR A 137 -4.94 5.90 -12.94
CA TYR A 137 -6.18 6.15 -13.68
C TYR A 137 -6.90 4.88 -14.13
N LEU A 138 -6.35 3.70 -13.81
CA LEU A 138 -6.95 2.39 -14.08
C LEU A 138 -7.37 2.18 -15.54
N LEU A 139 -6.65 2.80 -16.49
CA LEU A 139 -7.01 2.71 -17.89
C LEU A 139 -6.63 1.34 -18.47
N PRO A 140 -7.55 0.66 -19.20
CA PRO A 140 -7.24 -0.59 -19.85
C PRO A 140 -6.08 -0.47 -20.83
N GLN A 141 -5.29 -1.53 -20.99
CA GLN A 141 -4.15 -1.54 -21.90
C GLN A 141 -4.51 -1.15 -23.35
N GLY A 142 -5.71 -1.51 -23.81
CA GLY A 142 -6.20 -1.07 -25.12
C GLY A 142 -6.29 0.45 -25.25
N VAL A 143 -6.75 1.14 -24.20
CA VAL A 143 -6.89 2.60 -24.15
C VAL A 143 -5.52 3.27 -24.08
N THR A 144 -4.59 2.76 -23.27
CA THR A 144 -3.22 3.33 -23.19
C THR A 144 -2.47 3.18 -24.51
N ASN A 145 -2.70 2.08 -25.24
CA ASN A 145 -2.14 1.89 -26.58
C ASN A 145 -2.73 2.88 -27.61
N ILE A 146 -4.04 3.16 -27.51
CA ILE A 146 -4.70 4.17 -28.35
C ILE A 146 -4.12 5.56 -28.07
N ILE A 147 -3.96 5.94 -26.79
CA ILE A 147 -3.35 7.21 -26.38
C ILE A 147 -1.93 7.32 -26.96
N SER A 148 -1.12 6.26 -26.81
CA SER A 148 0.23 6.19 -27.38
C SER A 148 0.23 6.41 -28.90
N THR A 149 -0.72 5.79 -29.60
CA THR A 149 -0.87 5.92 -31.06
C THR A 149 -1.20 7.36 -31.47
N TYR A 150 -2.07 8.05 -30.71
CA TYR A 150 -2.39 9.45 -30.99
C TYR A 150 -1.20 10.39 -30.76
N ILE A 151 -0.40 10.14 -29.72
CA ILE A 151 0.83 10.91 -29.46
C ILE A 151 1.80 10.75 -30.63
N VAL A 152 2.07 9.53 -31.09
CA VAL A 152 2.94 9.27 -32.25
C VAL A 152 2.37 9.90 -33.51
N THR A 153 1.05 9.84 -33.72
CA THR A 153 0.40 10.48 -34.87
C THR A 153 0.57 12.01 -34.85
N LEU A 154 0.47 12.63 -33.67
CA LEU A 154 0.71 14.06 -33.51
C LEU A 154 2.16 14.45 -33.84
N LEU A 155 3.13 13.64 -33.41
CA LEU A 155 4.55 13.83 -33.74
C LEU A 155 4.79 13.75 -35.26
N ARG A 156 4.18 12.78 -35.94
CA ARG A 156 4.24 12.68 -37.42
C ARG A 156 3.59 13.88 -38.12
N HIS A 157 2.47 14.39 -37.62
CA HIS A 157 1.86 15.61 -38.17
C HIS A 157 2.76 16.85 -37.97
N LEU A 158 3.44 16.93 -36.82
CA LEU A 158 4.41 17.99 -36.55
C LEU A 158 5.60 17.92 -37.52
N GLU A 159 6.13 16.71 -37.78
CA GLU A 159 7.17 16.45 -38.78
C GLU A 159 6.75 16.98 -40.16
N ILE A 160 5.53 16.66 -40.62
CA ILE A 160 5.00 17.14 -41.91
C ILE A 160 4.90 18.67 -41.94
N LEU A 161 4.45 19.29 -40.85
CA LEU A 161 4.30 20.73 -40.76
C LEU A 161 5.66 21.45 -40.81
N LEU A 162 6.66 20.91 -40.13
CA LEU A 162 8.03 21.43 -40.16
C LEU A 162 8.65 21.33 -41.56
N ASN A 163 8.45 20.19 -42.23
CA ASN A 163 8.88 19.99 -43.63
C ASN A 163 8.25 21.00 -44.59
N LYS A 164 6.95 21.29 -44.45
CA LYS A 164 6.27 22.31 -45.26
C LYS A 164 6.79 23.72 -44.98
N LYS A 165 7.05 24.07 -43.71
CA LYS A 165 7.57 25.41 -43.35
C LYS A 165 8.98 25.66 -43.85
N ALA A 166 9.84 24.64 -43.86
CA ALA A 166 11.20 24.79 -44.34
C ALA A 166 11.32 24.87 -45.87
N THR A 167 10.36 24.30 -46.60
CA THR A 167 10.30 24.33 -48.07
C THR A 167 9.49 25.51 -48.62
N ALA A 168 8.83 26.28 -47.76
CA ALA A 168 8.08 27.47 -48.17
C ALA A 168 9.02 28.57 -48.70
N PRO A 169 8.72 29.20 -49.85
CA PRO A 169 9.54 30.29 -50.37
C PRO A 169 9.59 31.44 -49.36
N TYR A 170 10.80 31.87 -49.00
CA TYR A 170 11.03 33.08 -48.21
C TYR A 170 10.44 34.29 -48.98
N THR A 171 9.27 34.77 -48.56
CA THR A 171 8.75 36.05 -49.04
C THR A 171 9.48 37.17 -48.30
N ASN A 172 10.68 37.51 -48.80
CA ASN A 172 11.37 38.73 -48.39
C ASN A 172 10.51 39.93 -48.81
N SER A 173 9.79 40.50 -47.85
CA SER A 173 9.32 41.89 -47.87
C SER A 173 10.25 42.76 -47.03
N TYR A 174 11.56 42.74 -47.31
CA TYR A 174 12.44 43.82 -46.86
C TYR A 174 13.38 44.22 -47.98
N GLN A 175 13.19 45.47 -48.39
CA GLN A 175 14.00 46.19 -49.35
C GLN A 175 15.46 46.25 -48.90
N SER A 176 16.31 46.21 -49.91
CA SER A 176 17.74 46.50 -49.93
C SER A 176 18.18 47.55 -48.90
N SER A 177 19.07 47.18 -47.98
CA SER A 177 20.13 48.09 -47.54
C SER A 177 21.34 47.30 -47.07
N THR A 178 22.43 47.48 -47.79
CA THR A 178 23.79 47.06 -47.43
C THR A 178 24.20 47.64 -46.07
N SER A 179 24.32 46.79 -45.05
CA SER A 179 25.28 47.00 -43.97
C SER A 179 25.56 45.65 -43.29
N ALA A 180 26.81 45.21 -43.38
CA ALA A 180 27.32 44.05 -42.68
C ALA A 180 27.09 44.21 -41.16
N LEU A 181 26.09 43.51 -40.63
CA LEU A 181 25.92 43.26 -39.21
C LEU A 181 26.59 41.92 -38.87
N PRO A 182 27.21 41.79 -37.69
CA PRO A 182 28.09 40.68 -37.37
C PRO A 182 27.28 39.39 -37.37
N LYS A 183 27.82 38.35 -38.01
CA LYS A 183 27.36 36.96 -37.91
C LYS A 183 27.36 36.56 -36.43
N ARG A 184 26.27 36.87 -35.72
CA ARG A 184 25.92 36.21 -34.47
C ARG A 184 25.80 34.73 -34.84
N ASN A 185 26.58 33.86 -34.21
CA ASN A 185 26.57 32.42 -34.42
C ASN A 185 25.13 31.88 -34.40
N GLN A 186 24.47 31.85 -35.55
CA GLN A 186 23.11 31.35 -35.68
C GLN A 186 23.26 29.85 -35.89
N LYS A 187 23.01 29.07 -34.83
CA LYS A 187 22.94 27.62 -34.96
C LYS A 187 21.74 27.31 -35.87
N VAL A 188 22.02 26.79 -37.06
CA VAL A 188 21.02 26.31 -38.01
C VAL A 188 20.96 24.79 -37.87
N ILE A 189 19.77 24.24 -37.63
CA ILE A 189 19.54 22.80 -37.61
C ILE A 189 19.05 22.40 -38.99
N GLU A 190 19.66 21.38 -39.58
CA GLU A 190 19.20 20.87 -40.87
C GLU A 190 17.89 20.10 -40.70
N ILE A 191 17.00 20.20 -41.69
CA ILE A 191 15.69 19.57 -41.59
C ILE A 191 15.74 18.05 -41.48
N HIS A 192 16.77 17.42 -42.07
CA HIS A 192 16.98 15.99 -41.97
C HIS A 192 17.25 15.59 -40.50
N GLN A 193 18.00 16.41 -39.75
CA GLN A 193 18.30 16.16 -38.33
C GLN A 193 17.04 16.27 -37.47
N LEU A 194 16.14 17.19 -37.82
CA LEU A 194 14.86 17.35 -37.13
C LEU A 194 13.93 16.16 -37.38
N ASN A 195 13.87 15.68 -38.63
CA ASN A 195 13.10 14.50 -38.98
C ASN A 195 13.67 13.24 -38.30
N GLU A 196 14.99 13.07 -38.28
CA GLU A 196 15.66 11.98 -37.57
C GLU A 196 15.31 12.01 -36.08
N THR A 197 15.38 13.18 -35.43
CA THR A 197 15.02 13.35 -34.01
C THR A 197 13.56 12.98 -33.72
N LEU A 198 12.62 13.35 -34.61
CA LEU A 198 11.19 13.03 -34.45
C LEU A 198 10.90 11.54 -34.68
N ASN A 199 11.62 10.91 -35.60
CA ASN A 199 11.54 9.47 -35.82
C ASN A 199 12.11 8.70 -34.61
N ASP A 200 13.27 9.08 -34.09
CA ASP A 200 13.85 8.49 -32.88
C ASP A 200 12.92 8.59 -31.67
N LEU A 201 12.21 9.73 -31.53
CA LEU A 201 11.21 9.94 -30.49
C LEU A 201 9.98 9.02 -30.67
N SER A 202 9.49 8.91 -31.91
CA SER A 202 8.36 8.04 -32.25
C SER A 202 8.70 6.57 -32.00
N ASP A 203 9.85 6.12 -32.47
CA ASP A 203 10.36 4.75 -32.26
C ASP A 203 10.58 4.46 -30.77
N THR A 204 11.06 5.45 -30.02
CA THR A 204 11.21 5.37 -28.57
C THR A 204 9.87 5.13 -27.87
N ILE A 205 8.83 5.88 -28.25
CA ILE A 205 7.48 5.74 -27.69
C ILE A 205 6.89 4.36 -28.07
N GLU A 206 6.93 4.01 -29.35
CA GLU A 206 6.39 2.75 -29.85
C GLU A 206 7.10 1.54 -29.22
N ALA A 207 8.42 1.60 -29.01
CA ALA A 207 9.19 0.54 -28.37
C ALA A 207 8.78 0.31 -26.91
N VAL A 208 8.37 1.35 -26.18
CA VAL A 208 7.91 1.25 -24.79
C VAL A 208 6.50 0.63 -24.73
N SER A 209 5.59 1.02 -25.61
CA SER A 209 4.19 0.58 -25.59
C SER A 209 3.90 -0.70 -26.39
N LYS A 210 4.91 -1.32 -27.02
CA LYS A 210 4.72 -2.42 -27.98
C LYS A 210 3.98 -3.63 -27.42
N ASN A 211 4.33 -4.08 -26.22
CA ASN A 211 3.66 -5.17 -25.53
C ASN A 211 3.95 -5.13 -24.03
N ASN A 212 3.15 -5.86 -23.23
CA ASN A 212 3.27 -5.86 -21.78
C ASN A 212 4.64 -6.38 -21.31
N TYR A 213 5.25 -7.35 -22.00
CA TYR A 213 6.56 -7.88 -21.63
C TYR A 213 7.66 -6.80 -21.70
N GLN A 214 7.71 -6.04 -22.80
CA GLN A 214 8.69 -4.98 -22.99
C GLN A 214 8.44 -3.81 -22.02
N PHE A 215 7.17 -3.50 -21.75
CA PHE A 215 6.78 -2.52 -20.74
C PHE A 215 7.33 -2.91 -19.35
N MET A 216 7.04 -4.13 -18.88
CA MET A 216 7.51 -4.62 -17.58
C MET A 216 9.04 -4.63 -17.49
N LYS A 217 9.73 -5.10 -18.53
CA LYS A 217 11.21 -5.08 -18.59
C LYS A 217 11.78 -3.66 -18.52
N ASN A 218 11.09 -2.68 -19.10
CA ASN A 218 11.48 -1.28 -18.98
C ASN A 218 11.22 -0.76 -17.56
N CYS A 219 10.14 -1.18 -16.89
CA CYS A 219 9.89 -0.82 -15.48
C CYS A 219 10.98 -1.37 -14.55
N GLU A 220 11.41 -2.63 -14.75
CA GLU A 220 12.56 -3.20 -14.03
C GLU A 220 13.82 -2.36 -14.25
N LYS A 221 14.09 -1.98 -15.50
CA LYS A 221 15.29 -1.20 -15.87
C LYS A 221 15.29 0.21 -15.29
N TYR A 222 14.19 0.96 -15.43
CA TYR A 222 14.17 2.39 -15.13
C TYR A 222 13.65 2.74 -13.73
N PHE A 223 12.85 1.87 -13.13
CA PHE A 223 12.25 2.08 -11.80
C PHE A 223 12.68 1.03 -10.79
N GLY A 224 13.44 0.00 -11.18
CA GLY A 224 13.86 -1.06 -10.27
C GLY A 224 12.69 -1.90 -9.77
N LEU A 225 11.65 -2.06 -10.60
CA LEU A 225 10.55 -2.99 -10.34
C LEU A 225 11.10 -4.40 -10.11
N ILE A 226 10.55 -5.11 -9.14
CA ILE A 226 10.94 -6.47 -8.81
C ILE A 226 9.82 -7.39 -9.25
N SER A 227 10.12 -8.23 -10.24
CA SER A 227 9.16 -9.20 -10.76
C SER A 227 8.92 -10.34 -9.76
N PRO A 228 7.67 -10.85 -9.68
CA PRO A 228 7.35 -11.99 -8.84
C PRO A 228 7.96 -13.28 -9.39
N GLU A 229 8.36 -14.15 -8.47
CA GLU A 229 8.89 -15.49 -8.70
C GLU A 229 7.76 -16.51 -8.50
N GLN A 230 7.66 -17.49 -9.40
CA GLN A 230 6.64 -18.54 -9.31
C GLN A 230 7.03 -19.59 -8.28
N VAL A 231 6.08 -19.96 -7.44
CA VAL A 231 6.22 -21.02 -6.43
C VAL A 231 5.28 -22.15 -6.79
N VAL A 232 5.83 -23.34 -7.08
CA VAL A 232 5.02 -24.52 -7.40
C VAL A 232 4.54 -25.18 -6.12
N LEU A 233 3.21 -25.26 -5.95
CA LEU A 233 2.58 -25.79 -4.75
C LEU A 233 2.16 -27.26 -4.93
N SER A 234 1.73 -27.64 -6.13
CA SER A 234 1.31 -29.00 -6.48
C SER A 234 2.44 -30.01 -6.38
N SER A 235 2.13 -31.26 -6.04
CA SER A 235 3.11 -32.34 -6.04
C SER A 235 3.50 -32.78 -7.45
N PRO A 236 4.69 -33.42 -7.62
CA PRO A 236 5.11 -33.90 -8.93
C PRO A 236 4.07 -34.87 -9.55
N GLY A 237 3.58 -34.54 -10.74
CA GLY A 237 2.60 -35.35 -11.47
C GLY A 237 1.14 -34.87 -11.38
N GLU A 238 0.85 -33.86 -10.57
CA GLU A 238 -0.48 -33.23 -10.47
C GLU A 238 -0.63 -32.03 -11.41
N SER A 239 -1.86 -31.51 -11.53
CA SER A 239 -2.10 -30.23 -12.18
C SER A 239 -1.35 -29.12 -11.46
N VAL A 240 -0.62 -28.29 -12.21
CA VAL A 240 0.24 -27.26 -11.64
C VAL A 240 -0.57 -26.22 -10.88
N GLU A 241 -0.31 -26.12 -9.57
CA GLU A 241 -0.83 -25.09 -8.69
C GLU A 241 0.30 -24.12 -8.36
N LEU A 242 0.04 -22.81 -8.47
CA LEU A 242 1.06 -21.77 -8.38
C LEU A 242 0.71 -20.74 -7.30
N GLY A 243 1.71 -20.42 -6.48
CA GLY A 243 1.82 -19.16 -5.74
C GLY A 243 2.86 -18.24 -6.39
N TYR A 244 2.90 -17.00 -5.93
CA TYR A 244 3.84 -15.98 -6.40
C TYR A 244 4.52 -15.33 -5.20
N PHE A 245 5.83 -15.11 -5.28
CA PHE A 245 6.66 -14.52 -4.23
C PHE A 245 7.45 -13.32 -4.79
N ILE A 246 7.51 -12.22 -4.04
CA ILE A 246 8.28 -11.03 -4.36
C ILE A 246 9.45 -10.96 -3.35
N PRO A 247 10.70 -11.06 -3.81
CA PRO A 247 11.90 -11.07 -2.97
C PRO A 247 12.04 -9.82 -2.08
N ILE A 248 11.96 -10.02 -0.77
CA ILE A 248 11.93 -8.98 0.26
C ILE A 248 13.26 -8.21 0.30
N ASP A 249 14.38 -8.93 0.22
CA ASP A 249 15.73 -8.35 0.19
C ASP A 249 15.89 -7.34 -0.95
N ARG A 250 15.43 -7.69 -2.15
CA ARG A 250 15.44 -6.78 -3.32
C ARG A 250 14.48 -5.61 -3.11
N THR A 251 13.30 -5.86 -2.54
CA THR A 251 12.28 -4.81 -2.30
C THR A 251 12.78 -3.77 -1.33
N ILE A 252 13.33 -4.18 -0.18
CA ILE A 252 13.96 -3.30 0.80
C ILE A 252 15.15 -2.58 0.18
N SER A 253 16.00 -3.31 -0.56
CA SER A 253 17.15 -2.71 -1.25
C SER A 253 16.72 -1.60 -2.21
N SER A 254 15.56 -1.71 -2.86
CA SER A 254 15.04 -0.69 -3.77
C SER A 254 14.38 0.46 -3.02
N MET A 255 13.57 0.16 -2.01
CA MET A 255 12.85 1.13 -1.17
C MET A 255 13.82 2.06 -0.42
N LEU A 256 14.89 1.52 0.14
CA LEU A 256 15.86 2.28 0.94
C LEU A 256 17.00 2.91 0.12
N LYS A 257 16.96 2.87 -1.23
CA LYS A 257 17.96 3.56 -2.07
C LYS A 257 17.97 5.07 -1.84
N SER A 258 16.84 5.64 -1.44
CA SER A 258 16.71 7.07 -1.13
C SER A 258 17.51 7.43 0.11
N GLN A 259 18.63 8.14 -0.05
CA GLN A 259 19.46 8.60 1.08
C GLN A 259 18.67 9.45 2.10
N PRO A 260 17.83 10.41 1.71
CA PRO A 260 17.05 11.19 2.67
C PRO A 260 16.14 10.31 3.55
N LEU A 261 15.46 9.32 2.95
CA LEU A 261 14.59 8.41 3.67
C LEU A 261 15.40 7.55 4.66
N LEU A 262 16.53 7.01 4.21
CA LEU A 262 17.38 6.17 5.05
C LEU A 262 17.91 6.93 6.26
N ILE A 263 18.38 8.17 6.07
CA ILE A 263 18.84 9.03 7.16
C ILE A 263 17.72 9.26 8.17
N GLU A 264 16.52 9.57 7.69
CA GLU A 264 15.38 9.83 8.56
C GLU A 264 14.97 8.60 9.40
N ILE A 265 15.01 7.40 8.82
CA ILE A 265 14.75 6.14 9.55
C ILE A 265 15.79 5.97 10.68
N LEU A 266 17.08 6.15 10.37
CA LEU A 266 18.16 5.98 11.34
C LEU A 266 18.09 7.02 12.48
N GLU A 267 17.77 8.26 12.14
CA GLU A 267 17.53 9.33 13.14
C GLU A 267 16.33 9.01 14.02
N ASN A 268 15.22 8.53 13.45
CA ASN A 268 14.03 8.14 14.20
C ASN A 268 14.34 7.05 15.24
N ILE A 269 15.06 6.00 14.83
CA ILE A 269 15.48 4.91 15.73
C ILE A 269 16.36 5.45 16.87
N HIS A 270 17.31 6.33 16.55
CA HIS A 270 18.19 6.91 17.55
C HIS A 270 17.42 7.74 18.59
N GLN A 271 16.45 8.55 18.15
CA GLN A 271 15.61 9.36 19.05
C GLN A 271 14.73 8.49 19.94
N GLN A 272 14.13 7.43 19.39
CA GLN A 272 13.31 6.50 20.17
C GLN A 272 14.13 5.84 21.28
N ARG A 273 15.36 5.39 20.99
CA ARG A 273 16.26 4.78 22.00
C ARG A 273 16.60 5.72 23.15
N ILE A 274 16.99 6.97 22.85
CA ILE A 274 17.30 7.97 23.89
C ILE A 274 16.09 8.22 24.80
N THR A 275 14.89 8.17 24.24
CA THR A 275 13.67 8.48 24.99
C THR A 275 13.32 7.37 25.99
N VAL A 276 13.45 6.10 25.58
CA VAL A 276 13.20 4.92 26.45
C VAL A 276 14.13 4.90 27.67
N ASP A 277 15.40 5.26 27.50
CA ASP A 277 16.37 5.31 28.61
C ASP A 277 15.99 6.33 29.70
N ASN A 278 15.17 7.34 29.37
CA ASN A 278 14.78 8.39 30.31
C ASN A 278 13.54 8.02 31.15
N ASP A 279 12.63 7.18 30.66
CA ASP A 279 11.43 6.77 31.38
C ASP A 279 11.00 5.33 31.01
N PRO A 280 11.39 4.32 31.82
CA PRO A 280 11.09 2.92 31.53
C PRO A 280 9.61 2.55 31.73
N ASP A 281 8.79 3.43 32.33
CA ASP A 281 7.35 3.20 32.50
C ASP A 281 6.54 3.57 31.25
N LEU A 282 7.18 4.19 30.25
CA LEU A 282 6.54 4.64 29.01
C LEU A 282 7.00 3.78 27.82
N MET A 283 6.03 3.37 26.99
CA MET A 283 6.30 2.76 25.69
C MET A 283 6.32 3.85 24.62
N PHE A 284 7.46 4.03 23.97
CA PHE A 284 7.72 5.04 22.95
C PHE A 284 7.81 4.46 21.54
N SER A 285 8.10 3.16 21.41
CA SER A 285 8.16 2.49 20.13
C SER A 285 7.69 1.05 20.21
N VAL A 286 7.46 0.47 19.03
CA VAL A 286 7.23 -0.97 18.86
C VAL A 286 8.37 -1.83 19.43
N ARG A 287 9.57 -1.25 19.61
CA ARG A 287 10.70 -1.93 20.23
C ARG A 287 10.48 -2.21 21.72
N ASP A 288 9.59 -1.48 22.38
CA ASP A 288 9.30 -1.67 23.81
C ASP A 288 8.34 -2.84 24.04
N GLY A 289 7.72 -3.34 22.98
CA GLY A 289 6.86 -4.52 23.02
C GLY A 289 7.62 -5.80 23.30
N MET A 290 6.99 -6.71 24.06
CA MET A 290 7.52 -8.05 24.37
C MET A 290 7.14 -9.13 23.33
N TYR A 291 6.43 -8.76 22.26
CA TYR A 291 6.01 -9.68 21.20
C TYR A 291 7.11 -9.83 20.15
N GLY A 292 7.29 -11.07 19.67
CA GLY A 292 8.35 -11.42 18.72
C GLY A 292 9.72 -11.61 19.40
N SER A 293 10.42 -12.68 19.05
CA SER A 293 11.82 -12.86 19.47
C SER A 293 12.71 -12.20 18.43
N ARG A 294 13.40 -11.11 18.80
CA ARG A 294 14.32 -10.42 17.88
C ARG A 294 15.66 -11.12 17.85
N PHE A 295 16.29 -11.14 16.68
CA PHE A 295 17.64 -11.67 16.52
C PHE A 295 18.65 -10.78 17.27
N ASP A 296 18.45 -9.47 17.22
CA ASP A 296 19.23 -8.46 17.93
C ASP A 296 18.43 -7.16 18.11
N GLU A 297 18.93 -6.25 18.95
CA GLU A 297 18.27 -4.98 19.28
C GLU A 297 18.61 -3.84 18.30
N GLU A 298 19.62 -4.02 17.45
CA GLU A 298 20.15 -2.97 16.58
C GLU A 298 19.53 -2.99 15.18
N SER A 299 19.05 -4.14 14.74
CA SER A 299 18.46 -4.42 13.43
C SER A 299 17.12 -3.75 13.20
N LEU A 300 16.86 -3.38 11.94
CA LEU A 300 15.57 -2.91 11.47
C LEU A 300 14.52 -4.02 11.54
N LEU A 301 13.34 -3.70 12.07
CA LEU A 301 12.28 -4.65 12.35
C LEU A 301 11.35 -4.84 11.15
N ILE A 302 11.13 -6.10 10.77
CA ILE A 302 10.24 -6.50 9.68
C ILE A 302 9.00 -7.18 10.28
N GLN A 303 7.83 -6.57 10.05
CA GLN A 303 6.54 -7.17 10.36
C GLN A 303 5.94 -7.76 9.10
N LEU A 304 5.40 -8.98 9.19
CA LEU A 304 4.55 -9.55 8.15
C LEU A 304 3.07 -9.31 8.48
N TYR A 305 2.27 -9.08 7.46
CA TYR A 305 0.81 -9.03 7.57
C TYR A 305 0.19 -10.03 6.59
N LEU A 306 -0.79 -10.82 7.04
CA LEU A 306 -1.45 -11.81 6.19
C LEU A 306 -2.96 -11.61 6.21
N ASP A 307 -3.55 -11.53 5.02
CA ASP A 307 -4.97 -11.28 4.82
C ASP A 307 -5.52 -12.01 3.59
N ASP A 308 -6.81 -12.31 3.57
CA ASP A 308 -7.51 -12.92 2.45
C ASP A 308 -8.41 -11.90 1.74
N ILE A 309 -8.14 -11.64 0.47
CA ILE A 309 -8.99 -10.80 -0.37
C ILE A 309 -9.94 -11.63 -1.25
N GLY A 310 -11.22 -11.29 -1.25
CA GLY A 310 -12.19 -11.84 -2.19
C GLY A 310 -12.22 -11.06 -3.50
N LEU A 311 -11.98 -11.73 -4.64
CA LEU A 311 -11.94 -11.09 -5.97
C LEU A 311 -13.32 -10.98 -6.66
N THR A 312 -14.33 -11.65 -6.12
CA THR A 312 -15.70 -11.65 -6.67
C THR A 312 -16.62 -10.65 -5.96
N ASN A 313 -17.82 -10.43 -6.52
CA ASN A 313 -18.84 -9.55 -5.96
C ASN A 313 -18.90 -9.67 -4.42
N PRO A 314 -18.65 -8.58 -3.68
CA PRO A 314 -18.61 -8.57 -2.22
C PRO A 314 -19.97 -8.91 -1.58
N LEU A 315 -21.04 -8.99 -2.39
CA LEU A 315 -22.40 -9.29 -1.94
C LEU A 315 -22.93 -10.60 -2.55
N GLY A 316 -23.62 -11.38 -1.72
CA GLY A 316 -24.37 -12.58 -2.14
C GLY A 316 -23.62 -13.92 -1.95
N ALA A 317 -24.29 -15.01 -2.30
CA ALA A 317 -23.87 -16.39 -2.00
C ALA A 317 -22.55 -16.85 -2.67
N LYS A 318 -21.94 -16.03 -3.54
CA LYS A 318 -20.69 -16.33 -4.26
C LYS A 318 -19.50 -15.47 -3.82
N ARG A 319 -19.66 -14.63 -2.78
CA ARG A 319 -18.65 -13.69 -2.26
C ARG A 319 -17.26 -14.33 -2.07
N ASP A 320 -17.24 -15.59 -1.65
CA ASP A 320 -16.03 -16.29 -1.24
C ASP A 320 -15.51 -17.33 -2.25
N ARG A 321 -15.96 -17.27 -3.51
CA ARG A 321 -15.59 -18.29 -4.51
C ARG A 321 -14.13 -18.20 -4.95
N HIS A 322 -13.60 -16.98 -5.06
CA HIS A 322 -12.23 -16.71 -5.48
C HIS A 322 -11.57 -15.81 -4.45
N LYS A 323 -10.99 -16.43 -3.42
CA LYS A 323 -10.18 -15.75 -2.40
C LYS A 323 -8.70 -15.93 -2.70
N MET A 324 -7.94 -14.86 -2.50
CA MET A 324 -6.49 -14.84 -2.59
C MET A 324 -5.92 -14.55 -1.20
N THR A 325 -4.99 -15.37 -0.75
CA THR A 325 -4.19 -15.09 0.43
C THR A 325 -3.04 -14.19 0.01
N MET A 326 -2.93 -13.05 0.67
CA MET A 326 -1.95 -12.00 0.43
C MET A 326 -1.05 -11.89 1.66
N ILE A 327 0.26 -11.82 1.43
CA ILE A 327 1.25 -11.57 2.47
C ILE A 327 1.94 -10.26 2.14
N TYR A 328 2.00 -9.37 3.11
CA TYR A 328 2.67 -8.08 3.03
C TYR A 328 3.77 -8.01 4.07
N PHE A 329 4.71 -7.09 3.89
CA PHE A 329 5.63 -6.67 4.93
C PHE A 329 5.64 -5.15 5.09
N SER A 330 5.96 -4.70 6.29
CA SER A 330 6.29 -3.31 6.59
C SER A 330 7.54 -3.27 7.46
N LEU A 331 8.27 -2.15 7.37
CA LEU A 331 9.35 -1.86 8.29
C LEU A 331 8.76 -1.15 9.51
N GLU A 332 8.92 -1.76 10.68
CA GLU A 332 8.39 -1.23 11.94
C GLU A 332 9.18 -0.03 12.46
N ASP A 333 10.34 0.30 11.90
CA ASP A 333 11.12 1.48 12.28
C ASP A 333 10.84 2.71 11.41
N MET A 334 9.90 2.59 10.47
CA MET A 334 9.49 3.73 9.65
C MET A 334 8.96 4.85 10.54
N PRO A 335 9.37 6.11 10.30
CA PRO A 335 8.78 7.27 10.96
C PRO A 335 7.26 7.28 10.83
N ASP A 336 6.56 7.77 11.86
CA ASP A 336 5.09 7.67 11.98
C ASP A 336 4.34 8.25 10.77
N LYS A 337 4.85 9.35 10.19
CA LYS A 337 4.26 9.99 8.99
C LYS A 337 4.28 9.11 7.72
N TYR A 338 5.08 8.05 7.71
CA TYR A 338 5.19 7.10 6.62
C TYR A 338 4.52 5.77 6.94
N ARG A 339 4.48 5.38 8.21
CA ARG A 339 4.04 4.05 8.65
C ARG A 339 2.63 3.68 8.19
N SER A 340 1.72 4.65 8.11
CA SER A 340 0.34 4.44 7.67
C SER A 340 0.12 4.60 6.16
N LYS A 341 1.15 4.94 5.37
CA LYS A 341 1.02 5.11 3.92
C LYS A 341 1.15 3.78 3.21
N LEU A 342 0.30 3.54 2.21
CA LEU A 342 0.29 2.32 1.41
C LEU A 342 1.64 2.07 0.71
N ASP A 343 2.35 3.13 0.34
CA ASP A 343 3.70 3.07 -0.27
C ASP A 343 4.74 2.32 0.58
N PHE A 344 4.50 2.15 1.89
CA PHE A 344 5.41 1.45 2.81
C PHE A 344 4.84 0.10 3.30
N ILE A 345 3.75 -0.37 2.69
CA ILE A 345 3.17 -1.70 2.89
C ILE A 345 3.41 -2.49 1.60
N GLN A 346 4.39 -3.39 1.65
CA GLN A 346 4.94 -4.01 0.46
C GLN A 346 4.43 -5.44 0.31
N LEU A 347 3.95 -5.81 -0.87
CA LEU A 347 3.50 -7.18 -1.15
C LEU A 347 4.69 -8.14 -1.18
N VAL A 348 4.55 -9.27 -0.48
CA VAL A 348 5.54 -10.35 -0.38
C VAL A 348 5.10 -11.58 -1.16
N ALA A 349 3.85 -12.00 -1.03
CA ALA A 349 3.40 -13.24 -1.66
C ALA A 349 1.90 -13.28 -1.88
N VAL A 350 1.48 -14.02 -2.90
CA VAL A 350 0.08 -14.21 -3.28
C VAL A 350 -0.17 -15.65 -3.71
N CYS A 351 -1.27 -16.23 -3.23
CA CYS A 351 -1.72 -17.56 -3.60
C CYS A 351 -3.25 -17.66 -3.53
N GLU A 352 -3.87 -18.57 -4.29
CA GLU A 352 -5.29 -18.84 -4.11
C GLU A 352 -5.53 -19.47 -2.73
N SER A 353 -6.42 -18.90 -1.92
CA SER A 353 -6.57 -19.29 -0.50
C SER A 353 -6.95 -20.76 -0.32
N LYS A 354 -7.70 -21.33 -1.27
CA LYS A 354 -8.12 -22.74 -1.23
C LYS A 354 -6.96 -23.74 -1.37
N GLN A 355 -5.81 -23.31 -1.88
CA GLN A 355 -4.62 -24.13 -2.01
C GLN A 355 -3.87 -24.26 -0.67
N LEU A 356 -4.11 -23.33 0.26
CA LEU A 356 -3.49 -23.30 1.58
C LEU A 356 -4.45 -23.79 2.69
N LYS A 357 -5.76 -23.57 2.53
CA LYS A 357 -6.77 -23.82 3.58
C LYS A 357 -7.59 -25.08 3.30
N VAL A 358 -7.78 -25.91 4.33
CA VAL A 358 -8.67 -27.07 4.30
C VAL A 358 -10.13 -26.61 4.28
N ASN A 359 -10.84 -26.81 3.16
CA ASN A 359 -12.30 -26.61 3.09
C ASN A 359 -13.04 -27.82 3.67
N PHE A 360 -13.36 -27.80 4.98
CA PHE A 360 -14.19 -28.81 5.62
C PHE A 360 -15.68 -28.74 5.23
N SER A 361 -16.10 -27.65 4.59
CA SER A 361 -17.52 -27.30 4.38
C SER A 361 -18.23 -28.10 3.28
N ASN A 362 -17.53 -28.87 2.43
CA ASN A 362 -18.13 -29.41 1.19
C ASN A 362 -18.06 -30.93 1.01
N LYS A 363 -17.80 -31.72 2.06
CA LYS A 363 -17.49 -33.15 1.90
C LYS A 363 -18.14 -34.09 2.91
N ASN A 364 -19.39 -33.84 3.30
CA ASN A 364 -20.22 -34.87 3.91
C ASN A 364 -20.29 -36.15 3.04
N GLY A 365 -20.17 -36.03 1.70
CA GLY A 365 -20.18 -37.16 0.76
C GLY A 365 -18.87 -37.98 0.69
N ILE A 366 -17.70 -37.33 0.78
CA ILE A 366 -16.40 -38.04 0.72
C ILE A 366 -16.06 -38.67 2.07
N CYS A 367 -16.45 -38.04 3.18
CA CYS A 367 -16.38 -38.69 4.50
C CYS A 367 -17.24 -39.96 4.53
N THR A 368 -18.40 -39.99 3.86
CA THR A 368 -19.21 -41.21 3.81
C THR A 368 -18.61 -42.31 2.94
N GLU A 369 -18.07 -42.03 1.75
CA GLU A 369 -17.46 -43.08 0.92
C GLU A 369 -16.19 -43.65 1.57
N LEU A 370 -15.28 -42.79 2.04
CA LEU A 370 -14.04 -43.23 2.69
C LEU A 370 -14.31 -43.92 4.04
N ALA A 371 -15.29 -43.46 4.82
CA ALA A 371 -15.70 -44.15 6.05
C ALA A 371 -16.36 -45.50 5.77
N THR A 372 -17.12 -45.62 4.68
CA THR A 372 -17.74 -46.90 4.27
C THR A 372 -16.68 -47.89 3.81
N GLU A 373 -15.63 -47.42 3.14
CA GLU A 373 -14.52 -48.24 2.65
C GLU A 373 -13.55 -48.65 3.79
N LEU A 374 -13.29 -47.75 4.76
CA LEU A 374 -12.54 -48.04 5.98
C LEU A 374 -13.30 -48.96 6.95
N GLN A 375 -14.63 -48.79 7.09
CA GLN A 375 -15.48 -49.75 7.83
C GLN A 375 -15.51 -51.14 7.18
N ARG A 376 -15.36 -51.23 5.86
CA ARG A 376 -15.25 -52.51 5.15
C ARG A 376 -13.90 -53.20 5.39
N LEU A 377 -12.84 -52.45 5.66
CA LEU A 377 -11.47 -52.97 5.80
C LEU A 377 -11.06 -53.24 7.26
N VAL A 378 -11.71 -52.63 8.26
CA VAL A 378 -11.46 -52.91 9.69
C VAL A 378 -12.77 -52.97 10.47
N LEU A 379 -13.15 -54.16 10.95
CA LEU A 379 -14.15 -54.30 12.01
C LEU A 379 -13.59 -53.63 13.28
N ILE A 380 -14.32 -52.66 13.85
CA ILE A 380 -14.05 -51.94 15.11
C ILE A 380 -13.14 -50.70 14.95
N VAL A 381 -13.61 -49.68 14.23
CA VAL A 381 -13.09 -48.32 14.40
C VAL A 381 -14.27 -47.37 14.61
N SER A 382 -14.21 -46.56 15.68
CA SER A 382 -15.29 -45.61 15.99
C SER A 382 -15.39 -44.50 14.93
N MET A 383 -16.59 -43.93 14.72
CA MET A 383 -16.79 -42.81 13.79
C MET A 383 -15.89 -41.60 14.10
N GLU A 384 -15.60 -41.38 15.38
CA GLU A 384 -14.68 -40.32 15.82
C GLU A 384 -13.27 -40.56 15.25
N THR A 385 -12.73 -41.77 15.39
CA THR A 385 -11.39 -42.14 14.91
C THR A 385 -11.24 -41.98 13.39
N ILE A 386 -12.27 -42.34 12.62
CA ILE A 386 -12.25 -42.16 11.15
C ILE A 386 -12.28 -40.68 10.78
N SER A 387 -13.10 -39.88 11.46
CA SER A 387 -13.16 -38.43 11.25
C SER A 387 -11.81 -37.78 11.57
N PHE A 388 -11.16 -38.18 12.67
CA PHE A 388 -9.81 -37.71 13.03
C PHE A 388 -8.74 -38.10 12.00
N TYR A 389 -8.74 -39.34 11.50
CA TYR A 389 -7.78 -39.78 10.48
C TYR A 389 -7.90 -38.98 9.18
N ILE A 390 -9.14 -38.74 8.72
CA ILE A 390 -9.42 -37.94 7.52
C ILE A 390 -8.95 -36.49 7.72
N ILE A 391 -9.23 -35.89 8.89
CA ILE A 391 -8.77 -34.55 9.25
C ILE A 391 -7.24 -34.49 9.23
N SER A 392 -6.56 -35.48 9.82
CA SER A 392 -5.10 -35.58 9.85
C SER A 392 -4.51 -35.67 8.43
N HIS A 393 -4.99 -36.58 7.59
CA HIS A 393 -4.48 -36.72 6.21
C HIS A 393 -4.64 -35.46 5.37
N PHE A 394 -5.83 -34.84 5.39
CA PHE A 394 -6.05 -33.57 4.65
C PHE A 394 -5.22 -32.43 5.22
N PHE A 395 -4.99 -32.41 6.54
CA PHE A 395 -4.13 -31.42 7.16
C PHE A 395 -2.68 -31.58 6.70
N PHE A 396 -2.13 -32.80 6.68
CA PHE A 396 -0.76 -33.06 6.22
C PHE A 396 -0.52 -32.61 4.77
N GLU A 397 -1.43 -32.90 3.84
CA GLU A 397 -1.30 -32.50 2.43
C GLU A 397 -1.30 -30.96 2.28
N ASN A 398 -2.17 -30.26 3.01
CA ASN A 398 -2.21 -28.80 2.97
C ASN A 398 -1.04 -28.15 3.73
N ASN A 399 -0.52 -28.81 4.77
CA ASN A 399 0.69 -28.36 5.45
C ASN A 399 1.89 -28.39 4.50
N ASP A 400 2.02 -29.40 3.63
CA ASP A 400 3.07 -29.41 2.60
C ASP A 400 2.94 -28.25 1.60
N LYS A 401 1.72 -27.96 1.12
CA LYS A 401 1.49 -26.79 0.23
C LYS A 401 1.82 -25.46 0.92
N ALA A 402 1.40 -25.31 2.18
CA ALA A 402 1.74 -24.15 2.99
C ALA A 402 3.26 -24.04 3.17
N GLN A 403 3.93 -25.13 3.53
CA GLN A 403 5.39 -25.17 3.68
C GLN A 403 6.09 -24.71 2.41
N ARG A 404 5.67 -25.20 1.23
CA ARG A 404 6.22 -24.78 -0.06
C ARG A 404 5.97 -23.31 -0.37
N PHE A 405 4.78 -22.79 -0.04
CA PHE A 405 4.43 -21.39 -0.24
C PHE A 405 5.25 -20.44 0.64
N PHE A 406 5.46 -20.79 1.91
CA PHE A 406 6.20 -19.98 2.86
C PHE A 406 7.72 -20.17 2.77
N ALA A 407 8.22 -21.29 2.24
CA ALA A 407 9.64 -21.58 2.09
C ALA A 407 10.47 -20.43 1.48
N PRO A 408 10.11 -19.82 0.34
CA PRO A 408 10.90 -18.71 -0.22
C PRO A 408 10.90 -17.47 0.68
N ILE A 409 9.81 -17.21 1.42
CA ILE A 409 9.70 -16.11 2.39
C ILE A 409 10.67 -16.35 3.54
N VAL A 410 10.63 -17.55 4.13
CA VAL A 410 11.51 -17.96 5.24
C VAL A 410 12.98 -17.90 4.82
N GLU A 411 13.32 -18.45 3.65
CA GLU A 411 14.69 -18.45 3.14
C GLU A 411 15.19 -17.01 2.92
N ASN A 412 14.37 -16.16 2.31
CA ASN A 412 14.76 -14.79 2.01
C ASN A 412 14.92 -13.94 3.28
N LEU A 413 13.99 -14.05 4.24
CA LEU A 413 14.11 -13.38 5.53
C LEU A 413 15.30 -13.89 6.33
N ASN A 414 15.54 -15.21 6.40
CA ASN A 414 16.70 -15.74 7.11
C ASN A 414 18.01 -15.25 6.49
N LYS A 415 18.13 -15.23 5.16
CA LYS A 415 19.31 -14.65 4.49
C LYS A 415 19.47 -13.16 4.82
N LEU A 416 18.38 -12.42 4.85
CA LEU A 416 18.38 -11.00 5.16
C LEU A 416 18.81 -10.72 6.60
N GLN A 417 18.29 -11.50 7.56
CA GLN A 417 18.63 -11.39 8.98
C GLN A 417 20.10 -11.77 9.25
N LEU A 418 20.61 -12.81 8.58
CA LEU A 418 21.98 -13.28 8.78
C LEU A 418 23.04 -12.41 8.11
N ASN A 419 22.74 -11.83 6.94
CA ASN A 419 23.75 -11.15 6.12
C ASN A 419 23.59 -9.63 6.06
N GLY A 420 22.41 -9.09 6.38
CA GLY A 420 22.09 -7.68 6.16
C GLY A 420 22.12 -7.26 4.68
N ILE A 421 22.02 -5.95 4.43
CA ILE A 421 22.16 -5.33 3.10
C ILE A 421 23.04 -4.09 3.23
N SER A 422 23.93 -3.89 2.26
CA SER A 422 24.72 -2.64 2.17
C SER A 422 24.07 -1.68 1.16
N ILE A 423 23.59 -0.53 1.63
CA ILE A 423 22.91 0.49 0.82
C ILE A 423 23.62 1.82 1.04
N ASN A 424 24.03 2.50 -0.03
CA ASN A 424 24.66 3.82 0.04
C ASN A 424 25.90 3.88 0.97
N GLY A 425 26.65 2.78 1.08
CA GLY A 425 27.83 2.66 1.96
C GLY A 425 27.50 2.40 3.44
N VAL A 426 26.23 2.30 3.81
CA VAL A 426 25.76 1.91 5.15
C VAL A 426 25.35 0.44 5.13
N HIS A 427 25.83 -0.33 6.11
CA HIS A 427 25.40 -1.71 6.31
C HIS A 427 24.19 -1.74 7.25
N LEU A 428 23.08 -2.30 6.79
CA LEU A 428 21.84 -2.42 7.53
C LEU A 428 21.60 -3.89 7.86
N THR A 429 21.28 -4.17 9.12
CA THR A 429 20.84 -5.47 9.59
C THR A 429 19.33 -5.46 9.82
N PHE A 430 18.72 -6.63 9.80
CA PHE A 430 17.27 -6.79 9.86
C PHE A 430 16.89 -7.91 10.81
N SER A 431 15.76 -7.77 11.48
CA SER A 431 15.17 -8.81 12.31
C SER A 431 13.68 -8.90 12.02
N PHE A 432 13.18 -10.12 11.88
CA PHE A 432 11.77 -10.42 11.94
C PHE A 432 11.23 -9.99 13.31
N SER A 433 10.04 -9.40 13.31
CA SER A 433 9.34 -8.95 14.51
C SER A 433 8.12 -9.84 14.77
N THR A 434 7.07 -9.68 13.99
CA THR A 434 5.80 -10.42 14.19
C THR A 434 5.10 -10.74 12.86
N VAL A 435 4.17 -11.69 12.89
CA VAL A 435 3.16 -11.86 11.84
C VAL A 435 1.80 -11.46 12.40
N VAL A 436 1.22 -10.40 11.86
CA VAL A 436 -0.14 -9.95 12.19
C VAL A 436 -1.10 -10.53 11.16
N ALA A 437 -2.22 -11.07 11.63
CA ALA A 437 -3.27 -11.60 10.78
C ALA A 437 -4.57 -11.72 11.58
N ASP A 438 -5.70 -11.84 10.89
CA ASP A 438 -6.98 -12.16 11.52
C ASP A 438 -6.90 -13.47 12.34
N ASN A 439 -7.93 -13.75 13.13
CA ASN A 439 -7.92 -14.93 14.01
C ASN A 439 -7.77 -16.24 13.23
N LEU A 440 -8.48 -16.39 12.11
CA LEU A 440 -8.47 -17.64 11.33
C LEU A 440 -7.09 -17.89 10.71
N ALA A 441 -6.49 -16.85 10.12
CA ALA A 441 -5.22 -16.96 9.44
C ALA A 441 -4.05 -17.02 10.43
N SER A 442 -4.14 -16.34 11.58
CA SER A 442 -3.19 -16.54 12.69
C SER A 442 -3.18 -17.99 13.20
N HIS A 443 -4.36 -18.63 13.29
CA HIS A 443 -4.44 -20.05 13.64
C HIS A 443 -3.78 -20.93 12.58
N PHE A 444 -4.01 -20.64 11.30
CA PHE A 444 -3.36 -21.34 10.19
C PHE A 444 -1.83 -21.20 10.23
N ILE A 445 -1.30 -19.97 10.33
CA ILE A 445 0.14 -19.72 10.40
C ILE A 445 0.76 -20.38 11.63
N GLY A 446 0.09 -20.34 12.78
CA GLY A 446 0.57 -20.96 14.01
C GLY A 446 0.36 -22.48 14.09
N ALA A 447 -0.21 -23.11 13.05
CA ALA A 447 -0.63 -24.52 13.06
C ALA A 447 -1.50 -24.89 14.27
N PHE A 448 -2.41 -23.99 14.66
CA PHE A 448 -3.44 -24.24 15.66
C PHE A 448 -4.75 -24.67 15.01
N GLN A 449 -5.65 -25.29 15.77
CA GLN A 449 -6.97 -25.68 15.29
C GLN A 449 -7.77 -24.47 14.80
N SER A 450 -8.26 -24.49 13.56
CA SER A 450 -9.09 -23.41 13.00
C SER A 450 -10.59 -23.58 13.27
N CYS A 451 -10.98 -24.54 14.11
CA CYS A 451 -12.35 -24.70 14.59
C CYS A 451 -12.50 -23.95 15.92
N PHE A 452 -13.41 -22.97 15.93
CA PHE A 452 -13.66 -22.12 17.09
C PHE A 452 -14.86 -22.57 17.94
N ASN A 453 -15.51 -23.68 17.56
CA ASN A 453 -16.72 -24.20 18.19
C ASN A 453 -16.49 -25.48 19.02
N GLY A 454 -15.24 -25.83 19.31
CA GLY A 454 -14.90 -27.05 20.05
C GLY A 454 -13.41 -27.11 20.42
N GLY A 455 -13.04 -28.06 21.28
CA GLY A 455 -11.64 -28.33 21.63
C GLY A 455 -10.91 -27.14 22.26
N TYR A 456 -9.61 -27.02 21.96
CA TYR A 456 -8.71 -25.98 22.49
C TYR A 456 -8.55 -24.85 21.47
N PHE A 457 -9.51 -23.93 21.46
CA PHE A 457 -9.66 -22.92 20.42
C PHE A 457 -8.74 -21.69 20.59
N CYS A 458 -8.00 -21.57 21.68
CA CYS A 458 -7.17 -20.40 21.95
C CYS A 458 -5.67 -20.66 21.68
N ARG A 459 -5.01 -19.71 20.99
CA ARG A 459 -3.54 -19.69 20.76
C ARG A 459 -2.72 -19.31 21.99
N ARG A 460 -3.36 -18.77 23.05
CA ARG A 460 -2.69 -18.22 24.23
C ARG A 460 -2.84 -19.07 25.48
N CYS A 461 -3.95 -19.80 25.62
CA CYS A 461 -4.24 -20.61 26.79
C CYS A 461 -4.81 -21.97 26.42
N TYR A 462 -4.89 -22.84 27.42
CA TYR A 462 -5.45 -24.19 27.32
C TYR A 462 -6.93 -24.25 27.73
N ILE A 463 -7.65 -23.13 27.75
CA ILE A 463 -9.11 -23.16 27.97
C ILE A 463 -9.78 -23.92 26.84
N THR A 464 -10.63 -24.88 27.20
CA THR A 464 -11.46 -25.61 26.24
C THR A 464 -12.76 -24.87 25.94
N TYR A 465 -13.38 -25.17 24.80
CA TYR A 465 -14.64 -24.54 24.40
C TYR A 465 -15.76 -24.65 25.46
N PRO A 466 -15.97 -25.79 26.16
CA PRO A 466 -16.93 -25.87 27.26
C PRO A 466 -16.58 -24.99 28.47
N GLU A 467 -15.30 -24.70 28.69
CA GLU A 467 -14.82 -23.94 29.86
C GLU A 467 -14.86 -22.42 29.65
N LYS A 468 -15.01 -21.93 28.42
CA LYS A 468 -14.85 -20.50 28.08
C LYS A 468 -15.78 -19.54 28.82
N ASN A 469 -16.95 -20.02 29.26
CA ASN A 469 -17.96 -19.24 29.98
C ASN A 469 -17.92 -19.49 31.50
N LEU A 470 -17.02 -20.36 31.97
CA LEU A 470 -16.87 -20.60 33.40
C LEU A 470 -16.19 -19.38 34.05
N PRO A 471 -16.58 -19.01 35.28
CA PRO A 471 -15.98 -17.90 36.02
C PRO A 471 -14.60 -18.32 36.56
N ILE A 472 -13.62 -18.43 35.67
CA ILE A 472 -12.24 -18.79 35.97
C ILE A 472 -11.45 -17.51 36.21
N SER A 473 -10.77 -17.40 37.36
CA SER A 473 -9.84 -16.28 37.61
C SER A 473 -8.69 -16.32 36.61
N LEU A 474 -8.30 -15.16 36.07
CA LEU A 474 -7.20 -15.01 35.11
C LEU A 474 -5.90 -15.68 35.59
N GLU A 475 -5.60 -15.62 36.89
CA GLU A 475 -4.42 -16.23 37.53
C GLU A 475 -4.41 -17.76 37.46
N LYS A 476 -5.58 -18.38 37.29
CA LYS A 476 -5.73 -19.85 37.20
C LYS A 476 -5.71 -20.34 35.76
N ILE A 477 -5.71 -19.44 34.78
CA ILE A 477 -5.70 -19.81 33.37
C ILE A 477 -4.28 -20.24 33.00
N GLN A 478 -4.13 -21.52 32.68
CA GLN A 478 -2.86 -22.02 32.15
C GLN A 478 -2.62 -21.47 30.74
N THR A 479 -1.57 -20.67 30.59
CA THR A 479 -1.11 -20.14 29.31
C THR A 479 -0.20 -21.14 28.59
N ARG A 480 -0.15 -21.05 27.26
CA ARG A 480 0.80 -21.82 26.45
C ARG A 480 2.19 -21.20 26.61
N SER A 481 3.18 -21.99 27.04
CA SER A 481 4.60 -21.61 27.00
C SER A 481 5.24 -22.07 25.69
N MET A 482 6.42 -21.54 25.35
CA MET A 482 7.18 -22.01 24.18
C MET A 482 7.59 -23.47 24.35
N THR A 483 8.15 -23.82 25.51
CA THR A 483 8.61 -25.18 25.83
C THR A 483 7.49 -26.22 25.77
N ASP A 484 6.30 -25.90 26.30
CA ASP A 484 5.16 -26.81 26.23
C ASP A 484 4.67 -26.97 24.79
N HIS A 485 4.66 -25.88 24.01
CA HIS A 485 4.24 -25.91 22.62
C HIS A 485 5.20 -26.75 21.76
N ASP A 486 6.51 -26.54 21.88
CA ASP A 486 7.53 -27.33 21.18
C ASP A 486 7.41 -28.82 21.50
N SER A 487 7.19 -29.16 22.78
CA SER A 487 6.98 -30.55 23.20
C SER A 487 5.75 -31.17 22.53
N LEU A 488 4.65 -30.43 22.41
CA LEU A 488 3.45 -30.90 21.70
C LEU A 488 3.71 -31.07 20.20
N VAL A 489 4.43 -30.13 19.57
CA VAL A 489 4.78 -30.22 18.15
C VAL A 489 5.67 -31.44 17.89
N ASP A 490 6.66 -31.69 18.74
CA ASP A 490 7.56 -32.84 18.61
C ASP A 490 6.81 -34.15 18.84
N GLU A 491 5.87 -34.22 19.77
CA GLU A 491 5.00 -35.39 19.98
C GLU A 491 4.15 -35.68 18.73
N ILE A 492 3.51 -34.65 18.15
CA ILE A 492 2.72 -34.78 16.92
C ILE A 492 3.61 -35.20 15.74
N THR A 493 4.81 -34.64 15.62
CA THR A 493 5.73 -34.91 14.51
C THR A 493 6.28 -36.34 14.56
N ASN A 494 6.47 -36.89 15.76
CA ASN A 494 6.96 -38.24 15.96
C ASN A 494 5.84 -39.30 15.95
N ASP A 495 4.57 -38.88 16.05
CA ASP A 495 3.40 -39.74 15.94
C ASP A 495 3.10 -40.05 14.45
N PRO A 496 3.13 -41.32 14.01
CA PRO A 496 2.79 -41.70 12.65
C PRO A 496 1.37 -41.32 12.22
N THR A 497 0.46 -41.09 13.18
CA THR A 497 -0.92 -40.68 12.91
C THR A 497 -1.09 -39.15 12.86
N GLY A 498 -0.09 -38.40 13.35
CA GLY A 498 -0.10 -36.94 13.45
C GLY A 498 -1.34 -36.40 14.16
N THR A 499 -1.77 -37.07 15.23
CA THR A 499 -3.02 -36.70 15.89
C THR A 499 -2.87 -35.33 16.55
N PRO A 500 -3.78 -34.35 16.30
CA PRO A 500 -3.70 -33.05 16.95
C PRO A 500 -3.74 -33.14 18.48
N LEU A 501 -2.89 -32.38 19.17
CA LEU A 501 -2.79 -32.38 20.63
C LEU A 501 -3.03 -31.00 21.20
N LYS A 502 -4.00 -30.90 22.13
CA LYS A 502 -4.38 -29.66 22.82
C LYS A 502 -4.55 -28.47 21.85
N GLY A 503 -5.17 -28.71 20.70
CA GLY A 503 -5.42 -27.71 19.67
C GLY A 503 -4.20 -27.29 18.83
N VAL A 504 -3.05 -27.93 19.02
CA VAL A 504 -1.90 -27.87 18.10
C VAL A 504 -2.09 -28.94 17.03
N MET A 505 -1.95 -28.55 15.77
CA MET A 505 -2.20 -29.43 14.62
C MET A 505 -0.90 -30.00 14.03
N GLY A 506 0.25 -29.36 14.30
CA GLY A 506 1.55 -29.76 13.80
C GLY A 506 2.54 -28.60 13.85
N PRO A 507 3.68 -28.70 13.14
CA PRO A 507 4.63 -27.59 13.02
C PRO A 507 4.03 -26.45 12.17
N SER A 508 4.37 -25.22 12.55
CA SER A 508 4.05 -24.03 11.74
C SER A 508 4.85 -24.02 10.43
N PRO A 509 4.26 -23.54 9.31
CA PRO A 509 5.00 -23.31 8.07
C PRO A 509 6.15 -22.28 8.21
N LEU A 510 6.17 -21.51 9.30
CA LEU A 510 7.22 -20.54 9.64
C LEU A 510 8.20 -21.06 10.70
N ARG A 511 8.16 -22.35 11.08
CA ARG A 511 9.03 -22.91 12.15
C ARG A 511 10.51 -22.61 11.95
N GLU A 512 10.97 -22.58 10.71
CA GLU A 512 12.38 -22.35 10.36
C GLU A 512 12.76 -20.86 10.25
N LEU A 513 11.80 -19.93 10.41
CA LEU A 513 12.09 -18.50 10.40
C LEU A 513 12.77 -18.10 11.72
N ILE A 514 13.99 -17.56 11.64
CA ILE A 514 14.73 -17.09 12.81
C ILE A 514 13.91 -16.00 13.51
N GLY A 515 13.70 -16.16 14.83
CA GLY A 515 12.90 -15.24 15.66
C GLY A 515 11.40 -15.53 15.68
N PHE A 516 10.91 -16.48 14.88
CA PHE A 516 9.51 -16.88 14.89
C PHE A 516 9.22 -17.98 15.91
N HIS A 517 8.15 -17.80 16.69
CA HIS A 517 7.52 -18.88 17.45
C HIS A 517 6.01 -18.67 17.54
N ALA A 518 5.23 -19.72 17.33
CA ALA A 518 3.77 -19.64 17.16
C ALA A 518 3.03 -19.02 18.38
N THR A 519 3.59 -19.12 19.58
CA THR A 519 2.99 -18.53 20.79
C THR A 519 3.39 -17.09 21.06
N THR A 520 4.48 -16.56 20.49
CA THR A 520 5.02 -15.23 20.83
C THR A 520 5.09 -14.27 19.64
N SER A 521 5.12 -14.79 18.41
CA SER A 521 5.26 -13.98 17.18
C SER A 521 3.95 -13.69 16.46
N LEU A 522 2.81 -14.14 17.01
CA LEU A 522 1.48 -13.97 16.44
C LEU A 522 0.59 -13.13 17.38
N PRO A 523 0.73 -11.80 17.40
CA PRO A 523 -0.12 -10.92 18.21
C PRO A 523 -1.61 -11.01 17.81
N ARG A 524 -2.43 -10.26 18.55
CA ARG A 524 -3.85 -10.04 18.20
C ARG A 524 -3.94 -8.96 17.13
N ASP A 525 -4.96 -9.05 16.30
CA ASP A 525 -5.20 -8.05 15.28
C ASP A 525 -6.03 -6.94 15.89
N LEU A 526 -5.45 -5.74 16.01
CA LEU A 526 -6.15 -4.60 16.62
C LEU A 526 -7.41 -4.21 15.82
N MET A 527 -7.39 -4.35 14.50
CA MET A 527 -8.56 -4.03 13.67
C MET A 527 -9.68 -5.03 13.94
N HIS A 528 -9.42 -6.32 13.75
CA HIS A 528 -10.46 -7.35 13.85
C HIS A 528 -10.88 -7.63 15.30
N ASP A 529 -9.94 -7.69 16.25
CA ASP A 529 -10.25 -8.06 17.64
C ASP A 529 -10.78 -6.86 18.45
N TYR A 530 -10.18 -5.67 18.28
CA TYR A 530 -10.55 -4.50 19.07
C TYR A 530 -11.51 -3.57 18.33
N LEU A 531 -11.15 -3.06 17.14
CA LEU A 531 -11.97 -2.06 16.44
C LEU A 531 -13.28 -2.62 15.88
N GLU A 532 -13.27 -3.84 15.33
CA GLU A 532 -14.46 -4.53 14.82
C GLU A 532 -15.14 -5.40 15.89
N GLY A 533 -14.38 -5.87 16.89
CA GLY A 533 -14.88 -6.73 17.96
C GLY A 533 -15.30 -5.96 19.22
N ILE A 534 -14.36 -5.71 20.11
CA ILE A 534 -14.63 -5.23 21.48
C ILE A 534 -15.16 -3.80 21.52
N CYS A 535 -14.59 -2.88 20.74
CA CYS A 535 -14.91 -1.46 20.78
C CYS A 535 -16.40 -1.19 20.47
N PRO A 536 -17.01 -1.77 19.42
CA PRO A 536 -18.45 -1.68 19.18
C PRO A 536 -19.29 -2.20 20.34
N MET A 537 -18.88 -3.30 21.00
CA MET A 537 -19.61 -3.86 22.14
C MET A 537 -19.62 -2.89 23.34
N ILE A 538 -18.48 -2.27 23.64
CA ILE A 538 -18.34 -1.29 24.72
C ILE A 538 -19.16 -0.03 24.40
N ILE A 539 -18.99 0.53 23.19
CA ILE A 539 -19.71 1.73 22.77
C ILE A 539 -21.23 1.49 22.81
N MET A 540 -21.69 0.34 22.31
CA MET A 540 -23.11 -0.03 22.34
C MET A 540 -23.65 -0.13 23.77
N SER A 541 -22.87 -0.72 24.69
CA SER A 541 -23.27 -0.83 26.09
C SER A 541 -23.35 0.54 26.78
N LEU A 542 -22.40 1.43 26.50
CA LEU A 542 -22.40 2.81 26.99
C LEU A 542 -23.59 3.61 26.46
N LEU A 543 -23.89 3.51 25.15
CA LEU A 543 -25.03 4.19 24.54
C LEU A 543 -26.37 3.71 25.13
N LYS A 544 -26.53 2.39 25.28
CA LYS A 544 -27.72 1.79 25.94
C LYS A 544 -27.90 2.34 27.36
N GLN A 545 -26.82 2.40 28.15
CA GLN A 545 -26.87 2.92 29.51
C GLN A 545 -27.19 4.42 29.54
N ALA A 546 -26.56 5.22 28.66
CA ALA A 546 -26.82 6.66 28.57
C ALA A 546 -28.29 6.96 28.23
N SER A 547 -28.92 6.15 27.37
CA SER A 547 -30.35 6.29 27.08
C SER A 547 -31.26 5.78 28.17
N ALA A 548 -30.91 4.69 28.85
CA ALA A 548 -31.65 4.24 30.04
C ALA A 548 -31.66 5.35 31.13
N LEU A 549 -30.56 6.09 31.25
CA LEU A 549 -30.42 7.26 32.11
C LEU A 549 -31.03 8.55 31.52
N ARG A 550 -31.60 8.49 30.30
CA ARG A 550 -32.18 9.62 29.55
C ARG A 550 -31.20 10.78 29.30
N ILE A 551 -29.90 10.51 29.27
CA ILE A 551 -28.84 11.47 28.92
C ILE A 551 -28.87 11.73 27.41
N LEU A 552 -29.19 10.71 26.62
CA LEU A 552 -29.31 10.77 25.16
C LEU A 552 -30.64 10.14 24.70
N THR A 553 -31.30 10.79 23.76
CA THR A 553 -32.43 10.23 23.00
C THR A 553 -32.01 10.07 21.55
N TYR A 554 -32.17 8.88 21.00
CA TYR A 554 -31.86 8.56 19.61
C TYR A 554 -33.12 8.17 18.85
N SER A 555 -33.16 8.44 17.54
CA SER A 555 -34.20 7.93 16.65
C SER A 555 -34.05 6.42 16.46
N GLU A 556 -35.16 5.70 16.28
CA GLU A 556 -35.20 4.22 16.20
C GLU A 556 -34.23 3.62 15.15
N ASN A 557 -33.82 4.41 14.16
CA ASN A 557 -32.91 3.98 13.08
C ASN A 557 -31.45 3.76 13.50
N VAL A 558 -31.00 4.27 14.66
CA VAL A 558 -29.60 4.14 15.09
C VAL A 558 -29.23 2.70 15.47
N PHE A 559 -30.19 1.90 15.98
CA PHE A 559 -29.93 0.51 16.32
C PHE A 559 -29.69 -0.41 15.11
N ALA A 560 -30.23 -0.05 13.93
CA ALA A 560 -30.09 -0.86 12.73
C ALA A 560 -28.70 -0.76 12.09
N ILE A 561 -27.96 0.32 12.35
CA ILE A 561 -26.63 0.58 11.74
C ILE A 561 -25.52 -0.21 12.44
N PHE A 562 -25.71 -0.61 13.70
CA PHE A 562 -24.66 -1.18 14.55
C PHE A 562 -24.93 -2.60 15.07
N ASN A 563 -25.96 -3.29 14.55
CA ASN A 563 -26.31 -4.66 14.96
C ASN A 563 -25.90 -5.69 13.89
N PRO A 564 -24.74 -6.35 14.05
CA PRO A 564 -24.57 -7.67 13.47
C PRO A 564 -24.16 -8.73 14.51
N ILE A 565 -24.41 -8.55 15.82
CA ILE A 565 -23.94 -9.51 16.85
C ILE A 565 -25.12 -10.24 17.53
N PRO A 566 -25.11 -11.60 17.58
CA PRO A 566 -26.13 -12.40 18.24
C PRO A 566 -26.26 -12.10 19.74
N THR A 567 -27.48 -12.22 20.24
CA THR A 567 -27.92 -11.96 21.62
C THR A 567 -27.25 -12.82 22.71
N ASP A 568 -26.38 -13.76 22.35
CA ASP A 568 -25.91 -14.82 23.26
C ASP A 568 -24.71 -14.42 24.13
N PHE A 569 -24.24 -13.17 24.04
CA PHE A 569 -23.11 -12.64 24.84
C PHE A 569 -23.52 -11.86 26.11
N LEU A 570 -24.81 -11.83 26.46
CA LEU A 570 -25.34 -11.08 27.61
C LEU A 570 -26.15 -11.94 28.60
N ALA A 571 -25.67 -13.14 28.92
CA ALA A 571 -26.21 -13.93 30.04
C ALA A 571 -25.14 -14.16 31.11
#